data_AF-A0A930XCY8-F1
#
_entry.id   AF-A0A930XCY8-F1
#
_cell.length_a   1.000
_cell.length_b   1.000
_cell.length_c   1.000
_cell.angle_alpha   90.00
_cell.angle_beta   90.00
_cell.angle_gamma   90.00
#
_symmetry.space_group_name_H-M   'P 1'
#
loop_
_entity.id
_entity.type
_entity.pdbx_description
1 polymer ?
#
loop_
_entity_poly.entity_id
_entity_poly.type
_entity_poly.pdbx_seq_one_letter_code
_entity_poly.pdbx_strand_id
1 'polypeptide(L)' 'MLTRYVYKLRPNHEQAAKINNWLEMLRSSYNWCLNDRIEQYYYQQYIFCFLW' A
#
# COMPACT_ATOMS: atom_id res chain seq x y z
N MET A 1 1.58 19.78 38.41
CA MET A 1 1.15 18.84 37.34
C MET A 1 2.10 19.03 36.16
N LEU A 2 3.05 18.12 35.95
CA LEU A 2 4.08 18.22 34.91
C LEU A 2 3.54 17.64 33.59
N THR A 3 2.90 18.47 32.76
CA THR A 3 2.42 18.07 31.42
C THR A 3 3.51 18.27 30.36
N ARG A 4 4.56 17.45 30.40
CA ARG A 4 5.54 17.45 29.31
C ARG A 4 6.13 16.06 29.06
N TYR A 5 5.26 15.11 28.72
CA TYR A 5 5.68 13.94 27.95
C TYR A 5 5.92 14.37 26.50
N VAL A 6 7.06 15.02 26.26
CA VAL A 6 7.61 15.10 24.91
C VAL A 6 8.15 13.69 24.62
N TYR A 7 7.26 12.82 24.18
CA TYR A 7 7.67 11.60 23.51
C TYR A 7 8.36 12.02 22.22
N LYS A 8 9.68 12.27 22.28
CA LYS A 8 10.53 12.02 21.12
C LYS A 8 10.50 10.51 20.90
N LEU A 9 9.39 10.00 20.34
CA LEU A 9 9.24 8.65 19.82
C LEU A 9 10.14 8.58 18.58
N ARG A 10 11.46 8.58 18.80
CA ARG A 10 12.37 8.09 17.79
C ARG A 10 12.18 6.58 17.83
N PRO A 11 11.55 5.97 16.83
CA PRO A 11 11.34 4.53 16.85
C PRO A 11 12.70 3.85 17.02
N ASN A 12 12.78 2.88 17.92
CA ASN A 12 13.97 2.04 17.99
C ASN A 12 14.15 1.32 16.65
N HIS A 13 15.37 0.86 16.34
CA HIS A 13 15.68 0.23 15.06
C HIS A 13 14.71 -0.92 14.71
N GLU A 14 14.31 -1.71 15.72
CA GLU A 14 13.32 -2.78 15.56
C GLU A 14 11.91 -2.28 15.21
N GLN A 15 11.48 -1.17 15.82
CA GLN A 15 10.17 -0.57 15.54
C GLN A 15 10.13 0.03 14.15
N ALA A 16 11.22 0.71 13.74
CA ALA A 16 11.36 1.23 12.39
C ALA A 16 11.37 0.10 11.35
N ALA A 17 12.07 -1.01 11.62
CA ALA A 17 12.08 -2.18 10.75
C ALA A 17 10.67 -2.80 10.58
N LYS A 18 9.90 -2.93 11.67
CA LYS A 18 8.52 -3.42 11.62
C LYS A 18 7.61 -2.52 10.79
N ILE A 19 7.70 -1.20 11.00
CA ILE A 19 6.91 -0.22 10.25
C ILE A 19 7.27 -0.25 8.76
N ASN A 20 8.57 -0.32 8.43
CA ASN A 20 9.02 -0.43 7.04
C ASN A 20 8.50 -1.71 6.39
N ASN A 21 8.54 -2.85 7.09
CA ASN A 21 8.00 -4.10 6.56
C ASN A 21 6.49 -3.99 6.27
N TRP A 22 5.72 -3.41 7.20
CA TRP A 22 4.29 -3.16 6.96
C TRP A 22 4.04 -2.21 5.78
N LEU A 23 4.87 -1.18 5.60
CA LEU A 23 4.77 -0.27 4.45
C LEU A 23 5.08 -0.98 3.14
N GLU A 24 6.09 -1.86 3.11
CA GLU A 24 6.40 -2.66 1.91
C GLU A 24 5.26 -3.64 1.58
N MET A 25 4.66 -4.27 2.58
CA MET A 25 3.48 -5.13 2.38
C MET A 25 2.31 -4.34 1.80
N LEU A 26 1.98 -3.17 2.37
CA LEU A 26 0.89 -2.32 1.88
C LEU A 26 1.16 -1.84 0.45
N ARG A 27 2.41 -1.46 0.14
CA ARG A 27 2.81 -1.05 -1.20
C ARG A 27 2.66 -2.19 -2.21
N SER A 28 3.10 -3.40 -1.84
CA SER A 28 2.96 -4.59 -2.66
C SER A 28 1.49 -4.92 -2.93
N SER A 29 0.65 -4.92 -1.89
CA SER A 29 -0.79 -5.16 -2.03
C SER A 29 -1.48 -4.11 -2.90
N TYR A 30 -1.14 -2.83 -2.73
CA TYR A 30 -1.68 -1.76 -3.57
C TYR A 30 -1.29 -1.96 -5.05
N ASN A 31 -0.01 -2.24 -5.31
CA ASN A 31 0.47 -2.46 -6.66
C ASN A 31 -0.20 -3.69 -7.31
N TRP A 32 -0.43 -4.75 -6.55
CA TRP A 32 -1.13 -5.93 -7.03
C TRP A 32 -2.59 -5.63 -7.40
N CYS A 33 -3.34 -4.97 -6.52
CA CYS A 33 -4.72 -4.56 -6.80
C CYS A 33 -4.82 -3.57 -7.97
N LEU A 34 -3.84 -2.68 -8.12
CA LEU A 34 -3.78 -1.75 -9.25
C LEU A 34 -3.59 -2.51 -10.57
N ASN A 35 -2.67 -3.48 -10.60
CA ASN A 35 -2.42 -4.29 -11.77
C ASN A 35 -3.65 -5.11 -12.17
N ASP A 36 -4.29 -5.77 -11.21
CA ASP A 36 -5.53 -6.54 -11.42
C ASP A 36 -6.64 -5.67 -12.06
N ARG A 37 -6.82 -4.45 -11.55
CA ARG A 37 -7.78 -3.50 -12.13
C ARG A 37 -7.43 -3.09 -13.56
N ILE A 38 -6.15 -2.84 -13.84
CA ILE A 38 -5.67 -2.49 -15.19
C ILE A 38 -5.92 -3.64 -16.16
N GLU A 39 -5.59 -4.86 -15.77
CA GLU A 39 -5.86 -6.07 -16.56
C GLU A 39 -7.34 -6.25 -16.83
N GLN A 40 -8.21 -6.03 -15.83
CA GLN A 40 -9.66 -6.06 -15.99
C GLN A 40 -10.14 -5.01 -17.00
N TYR A 41 -9.63 -3.78 -16.96
CA TYR A 41 -9.99 -2.75 -17.94
C TYR A 41 -9.59 -3.14 -19.36
N TYR A 42 -8.38 -3.65 -19.55
CA TYR A 42 -7.93 -4.12 -20.86
C TYR A 42 -8.82 -5.26 -21.36
N TYR A 43 -9.10 -6.26 -20.53
CA TYR A 43 -9.94 -7.41 -20.90
C TYR A 43 -11.37 -6.98 -21.28
N GLN A 44 -11.97 -6.05 -20.54
CA GLN A 44 -13.29 -5.50 -20.88
C GLN A 44 -13.28 -4.72 -22.20
N GLN A 45 -12.21 -3.97 -22.48
CA GLN A 45 -12.06 -3.26 -23.75
C GLN A 45 -11.96 -4.24 -24.93
N TYR A 46 -11.19 -5.33 -24.80
CA TYR A 46 -11.13 -6.38 -25.82
C TYR A 46 -12.51 -7.01 -26.04
N ILE A 47 -13.25 -7.37 -24.98
CA ILE A 47 -14.61 -7.92 -25.11
C ILE A 47 -15.55 -6.94 -25.83
N PHE A 48 -15.52 -5.66 -25.46
CA PHE A 48 -16.39 -4.65 -26.07
C PHE A 48 -16.09 -4.43 -27.56
N CYS A 49 -14.81 -4.53 -27.95
CA CYS A 49 -14.38 -4.46 -29.36
C CYS A 49 -14.72 -5.73 -30.17
N PHE A 50 -14.99 -6.88 -29.54
CA PHE A 50 -15.43 -8.10 -30.22
C PHE A 50 -16.96 -8.24 -30.32
N LEU A 51 -17.71 -7.36 -29.66
CA LEU A 51 -19.18 -7.35 -29.65
C LEU A 51 -19.79 -6.30 -30.62
N TRP A 52 -18.97 -5.60 -31.41
CA TRP A 52 -19.37 -4.65 -32.45
C TRP A 52 -18.74 -5.00 -33.80
#